data_AF-A0A7J9WHA7-F1
#
_entry.id   AF-A0A7J9WHA7-F1
#
_cell.length_a   1.000
_cell.length_b   1.000
_cell.length_c   1.000
_cell.angle_alpha   90.00
_cell.angle_beta   90.00
_cell.angle_gamma   90.00
#
_symmetry.space_group_name_H-M   'P 1'
#
loop_
_entity.id
_entity.type
_entity.pdbx_description
1 polymer ?
#
loop_
_entity_poly.entity_id
_entity_poly.type
_entity_poly.pdbx_seq_one_letter_code
_entity_poly.pdbx_strand_id
1 'polypeptide(L)'
;MSTRTGAMPAARGLAGEALDLLRRRVAEDPLVDAAPEGPGRLAAIRSAVARTVREQGVLLPPGALASLVRDLADALAGLGPAQALLRDPQVTDVMINGPDEVWVERAGRLERTGVRYLDAEALRAAVQRVVGPLGLRFDRARPYVDARLADGSRLHALLPPLAPDGPVVTIRKFSAVALAWDDLAEFDAVPEEAAALLRTAVSERRALVTCGRTGTGKTTLLNLLLSEVGDRERVVVIEDAPELRPRCAHAVRLETRPPNAEAAGEVTVRDLVRQALRMRPDRIVVGEVRGPELVDVLAALATGHEGCMTTLHARAADEALVRLEGMALLAGLPLEAARGQIEVGIDLLAVLSRGPEQQRGLVQIAEVQRRADGRGPLRVVECWRREGWR
;
A
#
# COMPACT_ATOMS: atom_id res chain seq x y z
N MET A 1 37.40 -2.93 -42.36
CA MET A 1 37.71 -4.13 -41.55
C MET A 1 36.51 -4.43 -40.68
N SER A 2 35.87 -5.56 -40.99
CA SER A 2 34.72 -6.14 -40.30
C SER A 2 35.13 -6.67 -38.91
N THR A 3 34.25 -6.56 -37.92
CA THR A 3 33.57 -7.72 -37.30
C THR A 3 32.78 -7.31 -36.04
N ARG A 4 31.67 -8.04 -35.82
CA ARG A 4 30.91 -8.26 -34.57
C ARG A 4 29.74 -7.33 -34.25
N THR A 5 28.55 -7.71 -34.72
CA THR A 5 27.36 -7.95 -33.86
C THR A 5 26.29 -8.73 -34.63
N GLY A 6 26.44 -10.06 -34.70
CA GLY A 6 25.50 -10.95 -35.43
C GLY A 6 24.89 -12.08 -34.59
N ALA A 7 25.14 -12.14 -33.28
CA ALA A 7 24.81 -13.31 -32.44
C ALA A 7 23.48 -13.18 -31.63
N MET A 8 22.79 -12.04 -31.69
CA MET A 8 21.64 -11.75 -30.81
C MET A 8 20.28 -12.37 -31.20
N PRO A 9 19.90 -12.56 -32.49
CA PRO A 9 18.57 -13.07 -32.83
C PRO A 9 18.38 -14.56 -32.52
N ALA A 10 19.39 -15.38 -32.81
CA ALA A 10 19.33 -16.83 -32.63
C ALA A 10 19.28 -17.24 -31.14
N ALA A 11 20.07 -16.58 -30.29
CA ALA A 11 20.04 -16.80 -28.84
C ALA A 11 18.70 -16.39 -28.20
N ARG A 12 18.06 -15.32 -28.71
CA ARG A 12 16.71 -14.92 -28.30
C ARG A 12 15.64 -15.93 -28.72
N GLY A 13 15.73 -16.47 -29.95
CA GLY A 13 14.83 -17.52 -30.43
C GLY A 13 14.91 -18.80 -29.59
N LEU A 14 16.12 -19.28 -29.32
CA LEU A 14 16.35 -20.47 -28.49
C LEU A 14 15.87 -20.29 -27.04
N ALA A 15 16.04 -19.09 -26.46
CA ALA A 15 15.52 -18.79 -25.12
C ALA A 15 13.98 -18.78 -25.08
N GLY A 16 13.32 -18.31 -26.15
CA GLY A 16 11.87 -18.34 -26.29
C GLY A 16 11.32 -19.77 -26.35
N GLU A 17 11.89 -20.61 -27.21
CA GLU A 17 11.50 -22.02 -27.36
C GLU A 17 11.67 -22.81 -26.05
N ALA A 18 12.77 -22.58 -25.33
CA ALA A 18 13.01 -23.22 -24.05
C ALA A 18 11.97 -22.81 -22.99
N LEU A 19 11.60 -21.53 -22.96
CA LEU A 19 10.58 -21.04 -22.03
C LEU A 19 9.19 -21.58 -22.38
N ASP A 20 8.85 -21.73 -23.66
CA ASP A 20 7.58 -22.31 -24.09
C ASP A 20 7.48 -23.80 -23.77
N LEU A 21 8.58 -24.55 -23.92
CA LEU A 21 8.64 -25.94 -23.44
C LEU A 21 8.40 -26.01 -21.93
N LEU A 22 9.07 -25.15 -21.16
CA LEU A 22 8.89 -25.08 -19.70
C LEU A 22 7.45 -24.71 -19.34
N ARG A 23 6.83 -23.74 -20.04
CA ARG A 23 5.42 -23.38 -19.83
C ARG A 23 4.50 -24.58 -19.99
N ARG A 24 4.66 -25.34 -21.07
CA ARG A 24 3.86 -26.55 -21.33
C ARG A 24 4.05 -27.58 -20.22
N ARG A 25 5.30 -27.90 -19.87
CA ARG A 25 5.62 -28.87 -18.81
C ARG A 25 5.07 -28.46 -17.44
N VAL A 26 5.15 -27.18 -17.08
CA VAL A 26 4.61 -26.67 -15.82
C VAL A 26 3.09 -26.68 -15.82
N ALA A 27 2.44 -26.39 -16.95
CA ALA A 27 0.98 -26.44 -17.07
C ALA A 27 0.43 -27.88 -16.99
N GLU A 28 1.18 -28.86 -17.48
CA GLU A 28 0.84 -30.29 -17.43
C GLU A 28 1.24 -30.97 -16.10
N ASP A 29 1.89 -30.25 -15.19
CA ASP A 29 2.39 -30.82 -13.93
C ASP A 29 1.25 -30.98 -12.90
N PRO A 30 0.86 -32.21 -12.53
CA PRO A 30 -0.26 -32.45 -11.61
C PRO A 30 -0.02 -31.87 -10.21
N LEU A 31 1.24 -31.69 -9.79
CA LEU A 31 1.56 -31.06 -8.51
C LEU A 31 1.32 -29.54 -8.54
N VAL A 32 1.48 -28.91 -9.71
CA VAL A 32 1.19 -27.49 -9.90
C VAL A 32 -0.32 -27.27 -9.94
N ASP A 33 -1.06 -28.18 -10.59
CA ASP A 33 -2.51 -28.12 -10.67
C ASP A 33 -3.19 -28.34 -9.31
N ALA A 34 -2.67 -29.28 -8.51
CA ALA A 34 -3.17 -29.55 -7.16
C ALA A 34 -2.74 -28.52 -6.09
N ALA A 35 -1.81 -27.60 -6.41
CA ALA A 35 -1.26 -26.68 -5.42
C ALA A 35 -2.22 -25.52 -5.12
N PRO A 36 -2.38 -25.13 -3.84
CA PRO A 36 -3.15 -23.95 -3.49
C PRO A 36 -2.46 -22.69 -4.05
N GLU A 37 -3.28 -21.70 -4.43
CA GLU A 37 -2.80 -20.40 -4.92
C GLU A 37 -1.79 -19.73 -3.97
N GLY A 38 -0.95 -18.87 -4.53
CA GLY A 38 0.06 -18.12 -3.76
C GLY A 38 1.33 -18.94 -3.50
N PRO A 39 1.87 -18.96 -2.26
CA PRO A 39 3.19 -19.56 -1.97
C PRO A 39 3.29 -21.05 -2.32
N GLY A 40 2.20 -21.81 -2.14
CA GLY A 40 2.15 -23.24 -2.46
C GLY A 40 2.35 -23.50 -3.95
N ARG A 41 1.59 -22.79 -4.80
CA ARG A 41 1.71 -22.87 -6.26
C ARG A 41 3.11 -22.46 -6.75
N LEU A 42 3.70 -21.40 -6.20
CA LEU A 42 5.07 -20.99 -6.55
C LEU A 42 6.11 -22.07 -6.19
N ALA A 43 5.97 -22.74 -5.05
CA ALA A 43 6.85 -23.84 -4.66
C ALA A 43 6.69 -25.06 -5.59
N ALA A 44 5.46 -25.37 -6.00
CA ALA A 44 5.20 -26.42 -6.99
C ALA A 44 5.83 -26.07 -8.35
N ILE A 45 5.65 -24.84 -8.84
CA ILE A 45 6.25 -24.37 -10.10
C ILE A 45 7.78 -24.43 -10.04
N ARG A 46 8.40 -24.00 -8.95
CA ARG A 46 9.87 -24.11 -8.77
C ARG A 46 10.33 -25.57 -8.82
N SER A 47 9.57 -26.48 -8.23
CA SER A 47 9.86 -27.91 -8.24
C SER A 47 9.73 -28.50 -9.65
N ALA A 48 8.68 -28.12 -10.38
CA ALA A 48 8.45 -28.50 -11.77
C ALA A 48 9.58 -28.02 -12.70
N VAL A 49 9.99 -26.76 -12.56
CA VAL A 49 11.13 -26.16 -13.28
C VAL A 49 12.41 -26.91 -12.95
N ALA A 50 12.70 -27.15 -11.67
CA ALA A 50 13.91 -27.86 -11.26
C ALA A 50 13.99 -29.28 -11.84
N ARG A 51 12.85 -30.01 -11.89
CA ARG A 51 12.78 -31.32 -12.55
C ARG A 51 13.05 -31.20 -14.04
N THR A 52 12.38 -30.28 -14.72
CA THR A 52 12.54 -30.09 -16.18
C THR A 52 13.97 -29.72 -16.55
N VAL A 53 14.62 -28.83 -15.79
CA VAL A 53 16.03 -28.43 -16.04
C VAL A 53 16.98 -29.63 -15.87
N ARG A 54 16.74 -30.51 -14.89
CA ARG A 54 17.52 -31.74 -14.71
C ARG A 54 17.29 -32.75 -15.84
N GLU A 55 16.04 -32.93 -16.28
CA GLU A 55 15.68 -33.81 -17.40
C GLU A 55 16.34 -33.38 -18.71
N GLN A 56 16.52 -32.06 -18.92
CA GLN A 56 17.24 -31.51 -20.08
C GLN A 56 18.78 -31.63 -19.96
N GLY A 57 19.29 -32.27 -18.90
CA GLY A 57 20.72 -32.50 -18.74
C GLY A 57 21.54 -31.25 -18.45
N VAL A 58 20.93 -30.18 -17.94
CA VAL A 58 21.64 -28.94 -17.62
C VAL A 58 22.56 -29.16 -16.41
N LEU A 59 23.87 -29.17 -16.66
CA LEU A 59 24.91 -29.32 -15.64
C LEU A 59 25.45 -27.94 -15.24
N LEU A 60 25.02 -27.46 -14.07
CA LEU A 60 25.49 -26.22 -13.47
C LEU A 60 25.90 -26.46 -12.01
N PRO A 61 26.84 -25.68 -11.46
CA PRO A 61 27.09 -25.67 -10.03
C PRO A 61 25.80 -25.46 -9.23
N PRO A 62 25.64 -26.05 -8.03
CA PRO A 62 24.37 -26.00 -7.27
C PRO A 62 23.79 -24.59 -7.10
N GLY A 63 24.64 -23.59 -6.83
CA GLY A 63 24.21 -22.19 -6.72
C GLY A 63 23.69 -21.60 -8.03
N ALA A 64 24.37 -21.86 -9.15
CA ALA A 64 23.96 -21.39 -10.48
C ALA A 64 22.67 -22.07 -10.93
N LEU A 65 22.51 -23.36 -10.65
CA LEU A 65 21.27 -24.09 -10.91
C LEU A 65 20.09 -23.52 -10.10
N ALA A 66 20.31 -23.25 -8.81
CA ALA A 66 19.28 -22.66 -7.96
C ALA A 66 18.84 -21.27 -8.42
N SER A 67 19.78 -20.44 -8.89
CA SER A 67 19.47 -19.14 -9.51
C SER A 67 18.68 -19.31 -10.81
N LEU A 68 19.11 -20.19 -11.71
CA LEU A 68 18.40 -20.46 -12.97
C LEU A 68 16.96 -20.91 -12.73
N VAL A 69 16.75 -21.87 -11.82
CA VAL A 69 15.40 -22.36 -11.46
C VAL A 69 14.54 -21.23 -10.93
N ARG A 70 15.11 -20.33 -10.13
CA ARG A 70 14.40 -19.18 -9.58
C ARG A 70 13.99 -18.21 -10.69
N ASP A 71 14.91 -17.84 -11.56
CA ASP A 71 14.66 -16.90 -12.66
C ASP A 71 13.62 -17.44 -13.65
N LEU A 72 13.69 -18.74 -13.96
CA LEU A 72 12.70 -19.41 -14.79
C LEU A 72 11.33 -19.47 -14.10
N ALA A 73 11.27 -19.79 -12.80
CA ALA A 73 10.00 -19.77 -12.07
C ALA A 73 9.39 -18.35 -12.02
N ASP A 74 10.22 -17.32 -11.85
CA ASP A 74 9.78 -15.92 -11.87
C ASP A 74 9.28 -15.51 -13.27
N ALA A 75 9.89 -16.01 -14.34
CA ALA A 75 9.42 -15.80 -15.71
C ALA A 75 8.10 -16.53 -16.02
N LEU A 76 7.84 -17.64 -15.35
CA LEU A 76 6.64 -18.47 -15.54
C LEU A 76 5.46 -18.08 -14.67
N ALA A 77 5.70 -17.50 -13.49
CA ALA A 77 4.65 -17.24 -12.50
C ALA A 77 4.68 -15.82 -11.90
N GLY A 78 5.78 -15.10 -12.04
CA GLY A 78 5.97 -13.76 -11.47
C GLY A 78 6.10 -12.67 -12.52
N LEU A 79 6.71 -11.57 -12.09
CA LEU A 79 7.01 -10.41 -12.93
C LEU A 79 8.30 -10.58 -13.75
N GLY A 80 8.80 -11.82 -13.90
CA GLY A 80 10.05 -12.08 -14.63
C GLY A 80 11.24 -11.35 -14.01
N PRO A 81 12.05 -10.62 -14.79
CA PRO A 81 13.28 -9.99 -14.32
C PRO A 81 13.11 -9.04 -13.12
N ALA A 82 11.97 -8.35 -13.03
CA ALA A 82 11.72 -7.42 -11.91
C ALA A 82 11.46 -8.13 -10.57
N GLN A 83 11.17 -9.44 -10.58
CA GLN A 83 10.90 -10.20 -9.35
C GLN A 83 12.11 -10.21 -8.40
N ALA A 84 13.33 -10.11 -8.93
CA ALA A 84 14.54 -9.98 -8.13
C ALA A 84 14.57 -8.68 -7.31
N LEU A 85 14.10 -7.57 -7.88
CA LEU A 85 14.02 -6.27 -7.21
C LEU A 85 12.99 -6.29 -6.08
N LEU A 86 11.87 -6.99 -6.28
CA LEU A 86 10.84 -7.12 -5.24
C LEU A 86 11.33 -7.91 -4.02
N ARG A 87 12.24 -8.87 -4.21
CA ARG A 87 12.83 -9.63 -3.10
C ARG A 87 13.87 -8.86 -2.30
N ASP A 88 14.44 -7.81 -2.86
CA ASP A 88 15.47 -7.02 -2.20
C ASP A 88 14.84 -6.17 -1.08
N PRO A 89 15.15 -6.41 0.21
CA PRO A 89 14.51 -5.72 1.33
C PRO A 89 14.82 -4.21 1.37
N GLN A 90 15.87 -3.75 0.69
CA GLN A 90 16.23 -2.32 0.63
C GLN A 90 15.42 -1.55 -0.42
N VAL A 91 14.79 -2.26 -1.38
CA VAL A 91 13.88 -1.66 -2.36
C VAL A 91 12.53 -1.40 -1.69
N THR A 92 11.99 -0.21 -1.93
CA THR A 92 10.66 0.23 -1.44
C THR A 92 9.67 0.39 -2.59
N ASP A 93 10.12 0.90 -3.73
CA ASP A 93 9.32 1.08 -4.93
C ASP A 93 10.11 0.58 -6.17
N VAL A 94 9.39 0.04 -7.16
CA VAL A 94 9.91 -0.36 -8.47
C VAL A 94 9.09 0.36 -9.54
N MET A 95 9.74 1.10 -10.43
CA MET A 95 9.08 1.78 -11.53
C MET A 95 9.68 1.31 -12.86
N ILE A 96 8.83 0.83 -13.75
CA ILE A 96 9.18 0.32 -15.07
C ILE A 96 8.54 1.28 -16.08
N ASN A 97 9.34 2.14 -16.69
CA ASN A 97 8.90 3.14 -17.67
C ASN A 97 8.91 2.59 -19.11
N GLY A 98 9.23 1.30 -19.25
CA GLY A 98 9.35 0.58 -20.52
C GLY A 98 10.26 -0.63 -20.35
N PRO A 99 10.42 -1.47 -21.39
CA PRO A 99 11.21 -2.71 -21.29
C PRO A 99 12.68 -2.48 -20.97
N ASP A 100 13.23 -1.31 -21.31
CA ASP A 100 14.64 -0.95 -21.16
C ASP A 100 14.94 0.04 -20.01
N GLU A 101 13.90 0.40 -19.25
CA GLU A 101 13.99 1.44 -18.23
C GLU A 101 13.28 1.02 -16.94
N VAL A 102 14.07 0.49 -16.00
CA VAL A 102 13.61 0.07 -14.68
C VAL A 102 14.37 0.85 -13.60
N TRP A 103 13.63 1.53 -12.75
CA TRP A 103 14.09 2.29 -11.58
C TRP A 103 13.62 1.64 -10.29
N VAL A 104 14.34 1.91 -9.21
CA VAL A 104 13.94 1.54 -7.84
C VAL A 104 14.14 2.70 -6.87
N GLU A 105 13.34 2.74 -5.80
CA GLU A 105 13.61 3.57 -4.63
C GLU A 105 14.31 2.76 -3.54
N ARG A 106 15.48 3.24 -3.09
CA ARG A 106 16.21 2.74 -1.92
C ARG A 106 16.48 3.89 -0.97
N ALA A 107 16.08 3.76 0.28
CA ALA A 107 16.26 4.79 1.31
C ALA A 107 15.85 6.21 0.84
N GLY A 108 14.73 6.33 0.11
CA GLY A 108 14.23 7.62 -0.40
C GLY A 108 14.93 8.17 -1.64
N ARG A 109 15.86 7.41 -2.25
CA ARG A 109 16.60 7.82 -3.45
C ARG A 109 16.24 6.93 -4.64
N LEU A 110 16.06 7.56 -5.80
CA LEU A 110 15.76 6.87 -7.05
C LEU A 110 17.05 6.43 -7.75
N GLU A 111 17.11 5.17 -8.13
CA GLU A 111 18.27 4.56 -8.77
C GLU A 111 17.83 3.78 -10.02
N ARG A 112 18.53 4.00 -11.15
CA ARG A 112 18.31 3.22 -12.37
C ARG A 112 18.99 1.86 -12.25
N THR A 113 18.26 0.80 -12.57
CA THR A 113 18.77 -0.57 -12.50
C THR A 113 19.25 -1.07 -13.88
N GLY A 114 19.95 -2.21 -13.89
CA GLY A 114 20.29 -2.95 -15.11
C GLY A 114 19.20 -3.91 -15.58
N VAL A 115 18.06 -4.01 -14.87
CA VAL A 115 16.97 -4.95 -15.20
C VAL A 115 16.28 -4.50 -16.49
N ARG A 116 16.03 -5.47 -17.39
CA ARG A 116 15.36 -5.25 -18.67
C ARG A 116 14.42 -6.39 -19.00
N TYR A 117 13.36 -6.07 -19.72
CA TYR A 117 12.49 -7.04 -20.39
C TYR A 117 12.92 -7.20 -21.85
N LEU A 118 12.49 -8.29 -22.48
CA LEU A 118 12.80 -8.55 -23.88
C LEU A 118 12.24 -7.46 -24.80
N ASP A 119 10.99 -7.10 -24.56
CA ASP A 119 10.23 -6.09 -25.28
C ASP A 119 8.99 -5.68 -24.47
N ALA A 120 8.21 -4.75 -25.02
CA ALA A 120 6.96 -4.27 -24.41
C ALA A 120 5.92 -5.40 -24.21
N GLU A 121 5.87 -6.37 -25.11
CA GLU A 121 4.90 -7.46 -25.03
C GLU A 121 5.24 -8.43 -23.89
N ALA A 122 6.54 -8.68 -23.66
CA ALA A 122 7.02 -9.46 -22.52
C ALA A 122 6.69 -8.78 -21.19
N LEU A 123 6.83 -7.45 -21.09
CA LEU A 123 6.43 -6.68 -19.91
C LEU A 123 4.91 -6.76 -19.68
N ARG A 124 4.10 -6.52 -20.72
CA ARG A 124 2.64 -6.64 -20.65
C ARG A 124 2.21 -8.04 -20.20
N ALA A 125 2.79 -9.07 -20.80
CA ALA A 125 2.51 -10.46 -20.45
C ALA A 125 2.92 -10.78 -19.01
N ALA A 126 4.00 -10.19 -18.50
CA ALA A 126 4.41 -10.33 -17.10
C ALA A 126 3.39 -9.72 -16.12
N VAL A 127 2.88 -8.54 -16.42
CA VAL A 127 1.82 -7.92 -15.61
C VAL A 127 0.53 -8.76 -15.67
N GLN A 128 0.06 -9.13 -16.87
CA GLN A 128 -1.15 -9.95 -17.03
C GLN A 128 -1.05 -11.28 -16.27
N ARG A 129 0.14 -11.89 -16.22
CA ARG A 129 0.37 -13.14 -15.51
C ARG A 129 0.15 -13.02 -14.01
N VAL A 130 0.60 -11.92 -13.39
CA VAL A 130 0.45 -11.75 -11.93
C VAL A 130 -0.92 -11.23 -11.52
N VAL A 131 -1.61 -10.50 -12.39
CA VAL A 131 -2.96 -9.98 -12.09
C VAL A 131 -4.09 -10.92 -12.53
N GLY A 132 -3.83 -11.83 -13.47
CA GLY A 132 -4.81 -12.80 -13.96
C GLY A 132 -5.42 -13.69 -12.87
N PRO A 133 -4.63 -14.30 -11.97
CA PRO A 133 -5.15 -15.07 -10.85
C PRO A 133 -6.03 -14.26 -9.88
N LEU A 134 -5.94 -12.92 -9.90
CA LEU A 134 -6.80 -12.03 -9.12
C LEU A 134 -8.13 -11.72 -9.81
N GLY A 135 -8.40 -12.33 -10.97
CA GLY A 135 -9.59 -12.06 -11.80
C GLY A 135 -9.51 -10.74 -12.57
N LEU A 136 -8.32 -10.14 -12.68
CA LEU A 136 -8.09 -8.87 -13.34
C LEU A 136 -7.55 -9.06 -14.76
N ARG A 137 -7.85 -8.10 -15.63
CA ARG A 137 -7.40 -8.07 -17.03
C ARG A 137 -6.53 -6.86 -17.29
N PHE A 138 -5.48 -7.07 -18.07
CA PHE A 138 -4.53 -6.06 -18.51
C PHE A 138 -4.19 -6.30 -19.99
N ASP A 139 -5.01 -5.69 -20.84
CA ASP A 139 -4.97 -5.85 -22.30
C ASP A 139 -5.46 -4.57 -22.98
N ARG A 140 -5.58 -4.57 -24.31
CA ARG A 140 -6.00 -3.37 -25.05
C ARG A 140 -7.44 -2.91 -24.73
N ALA A 141 -8.31 -3.80 -24.24
CA ALA A 141 -9.66 -3.44 -23.82
C ALA A 141 -9.72 -2.90 -22.39
N ARG A 142 -8.78 -3.35 -21.53
CA ARG A 142 -8.55 -2.85 -20.16
C ARG A 142 -7.10 -2.34 -20.06
N PRO A 143 -6.82 -1.12 -20.57
CA PRO A 143 -5.46 -0.60 -20.75
C PRO A 143 -4.81 -0.10 -19.47
N TYR A 144 -5.42 -0.30 -18.30
CA TYR A 144 -4.82 -0.07 -17.01
C TYR A 144 -5.31 -1.09 -15.99
N VAL A 145 -4.53 -1.33 -14.95
CA VAL A 145 -4.90 -2.23 -13.86
C VAL A 145 -4.28 -1.77 -12.55
N ASP A 146 -5.07 -1.87 -11.48
CA ASP A 146 -4.63 -1.76 -10.08
C ASP A 146 -4.78 -3.12 -9.43
N ALA A 147 -3.73 -3.61 -8.80
CA ALA A 147 -3.70 -4.95 -8.22
C ALA A 147 -2.93 -4.98 -6.91
N ARG A 148 -3.29 -5.94 -6.06
CA ARG A 148 -2.52 -6.29 -4.87
C ARG A 148 -1.87 -7.65 -5.09
N LEU A 149 -0.55 -7.66 -5.08
CA LEU A 149 0.25 -8.86 -5.29
C LEU A 149 0.22 -9.76 -4.04
N ALA A 150 0.61 -11.03 -4.21
CA ALA A 150 0.59 -12.03 -3.15
C ALA A 150 1.49 -11.69 -1.94
N ASP A 151 2.51 -10.85 -2.14
CA ASP A 151 3.38 -10.34 -1.07
C ASP A 151 2.81 -9.09 -0.37
N GLY A 152 1.61 -8.64 -0.76
CA GLY A 152 0.94 -7.45 -0.26
C GLY A 152 1.32 -6.16 -1.00
N SER A 153 2.28 -6.21 -1.93
CA SER A 153 2.70 -5.05 -2.73
C SER A 153 1.55 -4.55 -3.61
N ARG A 154 1.49 -3.23 -3.82
CA ARG A 154 0.51 -2.61 -4.73
C ARG A 154 1.14 -2.45 -6.10
N LEU A 155 0.46 -2.90 -7.15
CA LEU A 155 0.87 -2.76 -8.54
C LEU A 155 -0.13 -1.87 -9.26
N HIS A 156 0.37 -0.88 -9.98
CA HIS A 156 -0.37 -0.10 -10.96
C HIS A 156 0.32 -0.24 -12.32
N ALA A 157 -0.44 -0.44 -13.40
CA ALA A 157 0.13 -0.50 -14.75
C ALA A 157 -0.79 0.14 -15.78
N LEU A 158 -0.19 0.68 -16.85
CA LEU A 158 -0.90 1.23 -18.02
C LEU A 158 -0.33 0.71 -19.35
N LEU A 159 -1.15 0.73 -20.39
CA LEU A 159 -0.82 0.40 -21.78
C LEU A 159 -1.10 1.57 -22.73
N PRO A 160 -0.50 1.57 -23.93
CA PRO A 160 -0.95 2.42 -25.02
C PRO A 160 -2.45 2.26 -25.29
N PRO A 161 -3.19 3.35 -25.61
CA PRO A 161 -2.69 4.70 -25.86
C PRO A 161 -2.52 5.58 -24.60
N LEU A 162 -2.83 5.09 -23.40
CA LEU A 162 -2.71 5.88 -22.15
C LEU A 162 -1.24 6.18 -21.81
N ALA A 163 -0.35 5.24 -22.13
CA ALA A 163 1.09 5.41 -22.09
C ALA A 163 1.65 5.27 -23.53
N PRO A 164 1.85 6.37 -24.27
CA PRO A 164 2.17 6.33 -25.70
C PRO A 164 3.46 5.56 -26.03
N ASP A 165 4.45 5.62 -25.14
CA ASP A 165 5.78 5.03 -25.35
C ASP A 165 5.84 3.53 -25.03
N GLY A 166 4.76 2.96 -24.49
CA GLY A 166 4.66 1.54 -24.16
C GLY A 166 4.10 1.27 -22.77
N PRO A 167 4.10 0.01 -22.33
CA PRO A 167 3.60 -0.36 -21.00
C PRO A 167 4.44 0.26 -19.90
N VAL A 168 3.77 0.85 -18.91
CA VAL A 168 4.40 1.38 -17.69
C VAL A 168 3.85 0.66 -16.47
N VAL A 169 4.70 0.44 -15.47
CA VAL A 169 4.34 -0.29 -14.24
C VAL A 169 4.97 0.40 -13.05
N THR A 170 4.20 0.60 -11.98
CA THR A 170 4.70 1.04 -10.68
C THR A 170 4.29 0.02 -9.63
N ILE A 171 5.26 -0.46 -8.86
CA ILE A 171 5.04 -1.42 -7.77
C ILE A 171 5.56 -0.79 -6.50
N ARG A 172 4.66 -0.55 -5.56
CA ARG A 172 5.00 -0.10 -4.22
C ARG A 172 4.99 -1.28 -3.29
N LYS A 173 6.16 -1.63 -2.75
CA LYS A 173 6.28 -2.79 -1.89
C LYS A 173 5.59 -2.56 -0.56
N PHE A 174 5.02 -3.65 -0.07
CA PHE A 174 4.61 -3.70 1.32
C PHE A 174 5.85 -3.77 2.22
N SER A 175 6.18 -2.68 2.93
CA SER A 175 7.24 -2.72 3.93
C SER A 175 6.70 -3.30 5.23
N ALA A 176 7.28 -4.42 5.66
CA ALA A 176 6.88 -5.14 6.87
C ALA A 176 7.59 -4.64 8.15
N VAL A 177 8.34 -3.53 8.08
CA VAL A 177 9.06 -3.02 9.26
C VAL A 177 8.06 -2.36 10.20
N ALA A 178 7.70 -3.08 11.27
CA ALA A 178 6.90 -2.55 12.36
C ALA A 178 7.81 -1.76 13.31
N LEU A 179 7.79 -0.43 13.19
CA LEU A 179 8.46 0.45 14.15
C LEU A 179 7.77 0.37 15.51
N ALA A 180 8.55 0.55 16.57
CA ALA A 180 8.15 0.82 17.94
C ALA A 180 8.20 2.32 18.24
N TRP A 181 7.68 2.73 19.39
CA TRP A 181 7.81 4.12 19.85
C TRP A 181 9.27 4.52 20.09
N ASP A 182 10.07 3.62 20.63
CA ASP A 182 11.50 3.86 20.89
C ASP A 182 12.25 4.17 19.59
N ASP A 183 11.90 3.51 18.48
CA ASP A 183 12.46 3.82 17.16
C ASP A 183 12.09 5.24 16.72
N LEU A 184 10.84 5.68 16.93
CA LEU A 184 10.42 7.04 16.58
C LEU A 184 11.08 8.11 17.45
N ALA A 185 11.39 7.79 18.71
CA ALA A 185 12.15 8.67 19.58
C ALA A 185 13.63 8.75 19.14
N GLU A 186 14.24 7.61 18.80
CA GLU A 186 15.62 7.54 18.31
C GLU A 186 15.80 8.34 17.01
N PHE A 187 14.84 8.27 16.08
CA PHE A 187 14.87 9.03 14.83
C PHE A 187 14.43 10.51 14.97
N ASP A 188 14.15 10.98 16.20
CA ASP A 188 13.52 12.28 16.47
C ASP A 188 12.23 12.50 15.65
N ALA A 189 11.56 11.43 15.26
CA ALA A 189 10.34 11.46 14.45
C ALA A 189 9.13 11.84 15.31
N VAL A 190 9.06 11.33 16.54
CA VAL A 190 8.07 11.72 17.55
C VAL A 190 8.78 11.90 18.90
N PRO A 191 8.98 13.13 19.37
CA PRO A 191 9.56 13.39 20.69
C PRO A 191 8.73 12.77 21.82
N GLU A 192 9.40 12.34 22.91
CA GLU A 192 8.77 11.60 24.01
C GLU A 192 7.59 12.35 24.65
N GLU A 193 7.71 13.66 24.82
CA GLU A 193 6.62 14.52 25.33
C GLU A 193 5.37 14.48 24.45
N ALA A 194 5.54 14.44 23.13
CA ALA A 194 4.44 14.35 22.18
C ALA A 194 3.88 12.92 22.13
N ALA A 195 4.74 11.91 22.22
CA ALA A 195 4.33 10.51 22.34
C ALA A 195 3.46 10.29 23.60
N ALA A 196 3.87 10.84 24.75
CA ALA A 196 3.11 10.74 25.99
C ALA A 196 1.72 11.38 25.88
N LEU A 197 1.60 12.54 25.23
CA LEU A 197 0.31 13.19 24.97
C LEU A 197 -0.58 12.30 24.08
N LEU A 198 -0.03 11.77 22.98
CA LEU A 198 -0.77 10.91 22.07
C LEU A 198 -1.22 9.59 22.72
N ARG A 199 -0.36 8.95 23.53
CA ARG A 199 -0.72 7.75 24.29
C ARG A 199 -1.85 8.03 25.28
N THR A 200 -1.77 9.16 25.99
CA THR A 200 -2.83 9.60 26.90
C THR A 200 -4.15 9.78 26.16
N ALA A 201 -4.13 10.47 25.01
CA ALA A 201 -5.30 10.65 24.17
C ALA A 201 -5.93 9.32 23.72
N VAL A 202 -5.13 8.33 23.32
CA VAL A 202 -5.65 6.99 22.97
C VAL A 202 -6.30 6.32 24.18
N SER A 203 -5.67 6.38 25.36
CA SER A 203 -6.20 5.79 26.59
C SER A 203 -7.51 6.44 27.07
N GLU A 204 -7.66 7.76 26.83
CA GLU A 204 -8.87 8.54 27.09
C GLU A 204 -9.94 8.39 26.00
N ARG A 205 -9.70 7.55 24.98
CA ARG A 205 -10.61 7.35 23.84
C ARG A 205 -10.91 8.64 23.05
N ARG A 206 -9.94 9.55 22.98
CA ARG A 206 -10.03 10.72 22.11
C ARG A 206 -9.93 10.30 20.65
N ALA A 207 -10.84 10.81 19.83
CA ALA A 207 -10.82 10.64 18.40
C ALA A 207 -9.68 11.46 17.78
N LEU A 208 -8.88 10.80 16.93
CA LEU A 208 -7.61 11.37 16.47
C LEU A 208 -7.46 11.27 14.95
N VAL A 209 -7.17 12.40 14.31
CA VAL A 209 -6.83 12.45 12.88
C VAL A 209 -5.35 12.70 12.71
N THR A 210 -4.66 11.74 12.11
CA THR A 210 -3.25 11.86 11.75
C THR A 210 -3.12 12.51 10.37
N CYS A 211 -2.55 13.70 10.33
CA CYS A 211 -2.44 14.54 9.14
C CYS A 211 -1.02 14.53 8.56
N GLY A 212 -0.88 14.65 7.24
CA GLY A 212 0.44 14.79 6.62
C GLY A 212 0.48 14.57 5.10
N ARG A 213 1.60 14.94 4.47
CA ARG A 213 1.86 14.67 3.05
C ARG A 213 2.12 13.18 2.80
N THR A 214 2.18 12.77 1.54
CA THR A 214 2.58 11.41 1.17
C THR A 214 3.98 11.11 1.67
N GLY A 215 4.12 9.96 2.33
CA GLY A 215 5.40 9.49 2.85
C GLY A 215 5.93 10.25 4.07
N THR A 216 5.10 11.01 4.82
CA THR A 216 5.53 11.61 6.10
C THR A 216 5.41 10.67 7.30
N GLY A 217 4.85 9.46 7.13
CA GLY A 217 4.72 8.47 8.21
C GLY A 217 3.35 8.40 8.88
N LYS A 218 2.28 8.93 8.26
CA LYS A 218 0.90 8.90 8.84
C LYS A 218 0.46 7.50 9.28
N THR A 219 0.51 6.53 8.35
CA THR A 219 0.09 5.16 8.64
C THR A 219 0.98 4.50 9.71
N THR A 220 2.26 4.85 9.73
CA THR A 220 3.21 4.37 10.75
C THR A 220 2.83 4.87 12.14
N LEU A 221 2.55 6.16 12.30
CA LEU A 221 2.09 6.72 13.57
C LEU A 221 0.73 6.12 13.97
N LEU A 222 -0.22 6.05 13.03
CA LEU A 222 -1.52 5.43 13.29
C LEU A 222 -1.41 3.97 13.75
N ASN A 223 -0.48 3.20 13.17
CA ASN A 223 -0.24 1.82 13.57
C ASN A 223 0.30 1.70 15.00
N LEU A 224 1.13 2.66 15.44
CA LEU A 224 1.62 2.74 16.81
C LEU A 224 0.54 3.17 17.80
N LEU A 225 -0.28 4.17 17.44
CA LEU A 225 -1.45 4.56 18.25
C LEU A 225 -2.42 3.40 18.43
N LEU A 226 -2.64 2.60 17.39
CA LEU A 226 -3.42 1.37 17.46
C LEU A 226 -2.85 0.33 18.45
N SER A 227 -1.54 0.32 18.69
CA SER A 227 -0.92 -0.58 19.67
C SER A 227 -1.10 -0.14 21.12
N GLU A 228 -1.55 1.10 21.34
CA GLU A 228 -1.89 1.65 22.67
C GLU A 228 -3.35 1.38 23.06
N VAL A 229 -4.16 0.85 22.13
CA VAL A 229 -5.56 0.49 22.41
C VAL A 229 -5.61 -0.73 23.31
N GLY A 230 -6.42 -0.66 24.38
CA GLY A 230 -6.48 -1.74 25.37
C GLY A 230 -7.10 -3.04 24.84
N ASP A 231 -6.67 -4.17 25.37
CA ASP A 231 -7.09 -5.52 24.90
C ASP A 231 -8.57 -5.84 25.08
N ARG A 232 -9.30 -5.03 25.85
CA ARG A 232 -10.75 -5.19 26.07
C ARG A 232 -11.59 -4.47 25.01
N GLU A 233 -10.96 -3.68 24.14
CA GLU A 233 -11.62 -2.91 23.11
C GLU A 233 -11.65 -3.70 21.79
N ARG A 234 -12.82 -3.79 21.17
CA ARG A 234 -13.00 -4.34 19.83
C ARG A 234 -12.73 -3.25 18.80
N VAL A 235 -11.66 -3.43 18.02
CA VAL A 235 -11.24 -2.47 17.01
C VAL A 235 -11.59 -3.01 15.63
N VAL A 236 -12.34 -2.24 14.84
CA VAL A 236 -12.56 -2.55 13.41
C VAL A 236 -11.72 -1.61 12.56
N VAL A 237 -10.73 -2.17 11.87
CA VAL A 237 -9.81 -1.47 10.98
C VAL A 237 -10.28 -1.61 9.55
N ILE A 238 -10.41 -0.50 8.82
CA ILE A 238 -10.91 -0.44 7.44
C ILE A 238 -9.86 0.23 6.58
N GLU A 239 -9.39 -0.45 5.53
CA GLU A 239 -8.35 0.07 4.66
C GLU A 239 -8.66 -0.23 3.18
N ASP A 240 -8.22 0.66 2.27
CA ASP A 240 -8.23 0.33 0.85
C ASP A 240 -7.30 -0.85 0.56
N ALA A 241 -6.09 -0.78 1.10
CA ALA A 241 -5.15 -1.88 1.12
C ALA A 241 -4.54 -1.99 2.54
N PRO A 242 -4.52 -3.18 3.14
CA PRO A 242 -4.13 -3.37 4.52
C PRO A 242 -2.66 -3.08 4.83
N GLU A 243 -2.41 -1.90 5.40
CA GLU A 243 -1.14 -1.42 5.92
C GLU A 243 -1.06 -1.59 7.43
N LEU A 244 -2.15 -1.29 8.13
CA LEU A 244 -2.23 -1.37 9.58
C LEU A 244 -2.16 -2.83 10.05
N ARG A 245 -1.41 -3.02 11.14
CA ARG A 245 -1.17 -4.28 11.84
C ARG A 245 -1.49 -4.07 13.31
N PRO A 246 -2.79 -3.97 13.65
CA PRO A 246 -3.20 -3.81 15.03
C PRO A 246 -2.64 -4.95 15.88
N ARG A 247 -1.98 -4.61 16.99
CA ARG A 247 -1.50 -5.58 17.99
C ARG A 247 -2.54 -5.90 19.06
N CYS A 248 -3.65 -5.17 19.11
CA CYS A 248 -4.73 -5.40 20.06
C CYS A 248 -5.37 -6.78 19.85
N ALA A 249 -5.68 -7.45 20.96
CA ALA A 249 -6.19 -8.82 20.95
C ALA A 249 -7.49 -9.00 20.15
N HIS A 250 -8.33 -7.96 20.11
CA HIS A 250 -9.68 -8.02 19.52
C HIS A 250 -9.83 -7.13 18.28
N ALA A 251 -8.92 -7.29 17.32
CA ALA A 251 -8.95 -6.57 16.04
C ALA A 251 -9.70 -7.34 14.94
N VAL A 252 -10.54 -6.64 14.19
CA VAL A 252 -11.09 -7.11 12.90
C VAL A 252 -10.60 -6.20 11.79
N ARG A 253 -10.11 -6.80 10.70
CA ARG A 253 -9.56 -6.06 9.56
C ARG A 253 -10.49 -6.24 8.37
N LEU A 254 -10.94 -5.14 7.81
CA LEU A 254 -11.78 -5.04 6.63
C LEU A 254 -10.99 -4.36 5.52
N GLU A 255 -11.11 -4.89 4.32
CA GLU A 255 -10.41 -4.41 3.13
C GLU A 255 -11.42 -4.11 2.04
N THR A 256 -11.22 -2.99 1.33
CA THR A 256 -12.06 -2.67 0.16
C THR A 256 -11.88 -3.70 -0.94
N ARG A 257 -12.86 -3.79 -1.83
CA ARG A 257 -12.76 -4.66 -3.00
C ARG A 257 -12.95 -3.80 -4.25
N PRO A 258 -11.96 -3.74 -5.17
CA PRO A 258 -12.19 -3.10 -6.45
C PRO A 258 -13.26 -3.88 -7.24
N PRO A 259 -13.92 -3.25 -8.22
CA PRO A 259 -14.84 -3.98 -9.08
C PRO A 259 -14.10 -5.07 -9.87
N ASN A 260 -14.81 -6.13 -10.23
CA ASN A 260 -14.30 -7.19 -11.07
C ASN A 260 -14.09 -6.72 -12.53
N ALA A 261 -13.61 -7.62 -13.41
CA ALA A 261 -13.40 -7.31 -14.82
C ALA A 261 -14.66 -6.87 -15.59
N GLU A 262 -15.86 -7.06 -15.03
CA GLU A 262 -17.16 -6.63 -15.57
C GLU A 262 -17.68 -5.33 -14.93
N ALA A 263 -16.83 -4.64 -14.16
CA ALA A 263 -17.16 -3.44 -13.41
C ALA A 263 -18.23 -3.65 -12.30
N ALA A 264 -18.36 -4.87 -11.79
CA ALA A 264 -19.34 -5.25 -10.77
C ALA A 264 -18.69 -5.60 -9.42
N GLY A 265 -19.45 -5.44 -8.34
CA GLY A 265 -19.05 -5.90 -7.01
C GLY A 265 -18.00 -5.05 -6.31
N GLU A 266 -17.87 -3.77 -6.64
CA GLU A 266 -17.07 -2.84 -5.84
C GLU A 266 -17.59 -2.80 -4.39
N VAL A 267 -16.67 -2.76 -3.43
CA VAL A 267 -16.95 -2.54 -2.01
C VAL A 267 -16.03 -1.42 -1.54
N THR A 268 -16.61 -0.27 -1.24
CA THR A 268 -15.87 0.95 -0.90
C THR A 268 -15.57 1.05 0.60
N VAL A 269 -14.67 1.96 1.00
CA VAL A 269 -14.45 2.30 2.42
C VAL A 269 -15.76 2.67 3.10
N ARG A 270 -16.60 3.45 2.41
CA ARG A 270 -17.91 3.87 2.91
C ARG A 270 -18.84 2.70 3.21
N ASP A 271 -18.87 1.69 2.34
CA ASP A 271 -19.65 0.47 2.55
C ASP A 271 -19.15 -0.28 3.79
N LEU A 272 -17.83 -0.40 3.95
CA LEU A 272 -17.21 -1.08 5.08
C LEU A 272 -17.46 -0.35 6.41
N VAL A 273 -17.45 0.99 6.43
CA VAL A 273 -17.79 1.77 7.63
C VAL A 273 -19.22 1.45 8.08
N ARG A 274 -20.17 1.39 7.13
CA ARG A 274 -21.57 1.03 7.42
C ARG A 274 -21.71 -0.41 7.92
N GLN A 275 -20.90 -1.34 7.43
CA GLN A 275 -20.91 -2.71 7.94
C GLN A 275 -20.26 -2.79 9.33
N ALA A 276 -19.19 -2.05 9.57
CA ALA A 276 -18.50 -2.00 10.85
C ALA A 276 -19.43 -1.58 11.99
N LEU A 277 -20.34 -0.63 11.76
CA LEU A 277 -21.36 -0.21 12.73
C LEU A 277 -22.27 -1.35 13.22
N ARG A 278 -22.41 -2.44 12.45
CA ARG A 278 -23.19 -3.63 12.83
C ARG A 278 -22.37 -4.68 13.59
N MET A 279 -21.07 -4.44 13.77
CA MET A 279 -20.13 -5.39 14.35
C MET A 279 -19.82 -5.12 15.81
N ARG A 280 -20.60 -4.24 16.47
CA ARG A 280 -20.40 -3.77 17.85
C ARG A 280 -18.94 -3.33 18.10
N PRO A 281 -18.37 -2.42 17.30
CA PRO A 281 -17.01 -1.94 17.53
C PRO A 281 -16.99 -1.02 18.75
N ASP A 282 -15.92 -1.09 19.55
CA ASP A 282 -15.60 -0.01 20.50
C ASP A 282 -14.92 1.14 19.76
N ARG A 283 -14.09 0.83 18.75
CA ARG A 283 -13.41 1.82 17.88
C ARG A 283 -13.48 1.42 16.41
N ILE A 284 -13.68 2.41 15.54
CA ILE A 284 -13.51 2.27 14.10
C ILE A 284 -12.25 3.03 13.69
N VAL A 285 -11.37 2.35 12.96
CA VAL A 285 -10.15 2.97 12.42
C VAL A 285 -10.19 2.89 10.92
N VAL A 286 -10.13 4.04 10.26
CA VAL A 286 -10.09 4.13 8.80
C VAL A 286 -8.67 4.50 8.39
N GLY A 287 -8.04 3.68 7.55
CA GLY A 287 -6.65 3.89 7.15
C GLY A 287 -6.42 5.27 6.55
N GLU A 288 -7.34 5.74 5.71
CA GLU A 288 -7.33 7.09 5.17
C GLU A 288 -8.75 7.51 4.77
N VAL A 289 -9.14 8.75 5.12
CA VAL A 289 -10.37 9.37 4.59
C VAL A 289 -10.00 10.33 3.46
N ARG A 290 -10.63 10.13 2.30
CA ARG A 290 -10.42 10.87 1.05
C ARG A 290 -11.71 11.42 0.44
N GLY A 291 -12.88 11.02 0.95
CA GLY A 291 -14.15 11.46 0.38
C GLY A 291 -15.37 11.14 1.25
N PRO A 292 -16.46 10.61 0.65
CA PRO A 292 -17.78 10.59 1.27
C PRO A 292 -17.91 9.68 2.48
N GLU A 293 -17.00 8.72 2.66
CA GLU A 293 -16.90 7.89 3.86
C GLU A 293 -16.74 8.70 5.15
N LEU A 294 -16.21 9.93 5.06
CA LEU A 294 -16.05 10.81 6.22
C LEU A 294 -17.38 11.04 6.94
N VAL A 295 -18.49 11.17 6.21
CA VAL A 295 -19.81 11.42 6.81
C VAL A 295 -20.24 10.25 7.68
N ASP A 296 -20.00 9.02 7.21
CA ASP A 296 -20.34 7.82 7.97
C ASP A 296 -19.40 7.64 9.18
N VAL A 297 -18.13 8.07 9.08
CA VAL A 297 -17.18 8.11 10.22
C VAL A 297 -17.62 9.14 11.27
N LEU A 298 -17.98 10.36 10.86
CA LEU A 298 -18.50 11.39 11.75
C LEU A 298 -19.81 10.97 12.43
N ALA A 299 -20.69 10.27 11.70
CA ALA A 299 -21.90 9.69 12.26
C ALA A 299 -21.59 8.59 13.29
N ALA A 300 -20.58 7.76 13.05
CA ALA A 300 -20.12 6.75 14.02
C ALA A 300 -19.67 7.41 15.33
N LEU A 301 -18.83 8.44 15.23
CA LEU A 301 -18.35 9.24 16.35
C LEU A 301 -19.50 9.86 17.15
N ALA A 302 -20.47 10.45 16.46
CA ALA A 302 -21.65 11.06 17.09
C ALA A 302 -22.59 10.04 17.77
N THR A 303 -22.48 8.74 17.45
CA THR A 303 -23.35 7.67 17.97
C THR A 303 -22.66 6.78 19.01
N GLY A 304 -21.58 7.27 19.64
CA GLY A 304 -20.92 6.62 20.77
C GLY A 304 -19.79 5.66 20.41
N HIS A 305 -19.27 5.71 19.18
CA HIS A 305 -18.04 5.01 18.79
C HIS A 305 -16.85 5.93 19.05
N GLU A 306 -16.54 6.14 20.33
CA GLU A 306 -15.43 6.99 20.77
C GLU A 306 -14.07 6.46 20.29
N GLY A 307 -13.06 7.34 20.27
CA GLY A 307 -11.69 6.93 20.00
C GLY A 307 -11.44 6.43 18.58
N CYS A 308 -12.31 6.77 17.61
CA CYS A 308 -12.05 6.50 16.20
C CYS A 308 -10.79 7.24 15.75
N MET A 309 -10.03 6.59 14.89
CA MET A 309 -8.79 7.16 14.36
C MET A 309 -8.79 7.09 12.84
N THR A 310 -8.22 8.09 12.19
CA THR A 310 -8.03 8.06 10.73
C THR A 310 -6.80 8.84 10.31
N THR A 311 -6.35 8.63 9.07
CA THR A 311 -5.40 9.55 8.44
C THR A 311 -6.06 10.47 7.41
N LEU A 312 -5.45 11.63 7.20
CA LEU A 312 -5.86 12.64 6.24
C LEU A 312 -4.64 13.29 5.59
N HIS A 313 -4.74 13.61 4.30
CA HIS A 313 -3.74 14.45 3.64
C HIS A 313 -3.94 15.93 3.94
N ALA A 314 -3.11 16.52 4.78
CA ALA A 314 -3.06 17.95 5.07
C ALA A 314 -1.65 18.35 5.51
N ARG A 315 -1.23 19.60 5.29
CA ARG A 315 0.12 20.10 5.65
C ARG A 315 0.13 20.82 6.99
N ALA A 316 -1.03 21.25 7.47
CA ALA A 316 -1.23 21.97 8.72
C ALA A 316 -2.60 21.60 9.32
N ALA A 317 -2.77 21.85 10.62
CA ALA A 317 -4.02 21.55 11.32
C ALA A 317 -5.21 22.36 10.78
N ASP A 318 -5.03 23.65 10.46
CA ASP A 318 -6.09 24.47 9.85
C ASP A 318 -6.49 23.97 8.45
N GLU A 319 -5.51 23.50 7.66
CA GLU A 319 -5.79 22.88 6.34
C GLU A 319 -6.59 21.59 6.51
N ALA A 320 -6.30 20.79 7.55
CA ALA A 320 -7.04 19.57 7.85
C ALA A 320 -8.52 19.88 8.11
N LEU A 321 -8.83 20.91 8.89
CA LEU A 321 -10.21 21.36 9.12
C LEU A 321 -10.93 21.74 7.83
N VAL A 322 -10.29 22.56 6.98
CA VAL A 322 -10.86 22.97 5.68
C VAL A 322 -11.15 21.75 4.80
N ARG A 323 -10.27 20.75 4.80
CA ARG A 323 -10.47 19.52 4.03
C ARG A 323 -11.58 18.64 4.58
N LEU A 324 -11.70 18.52 5.91
CA LEU A 324 -12.81 17.82 6.55
C LEU A 324 -14.15 18.48 6.21
N GLU A 325 -14.24 19.81 6.32
CA GLU A 325 -15.43 20.58 5.91
C GLU A 325 -15.73 20.36 4.41
N GLY A 326 -14.72 20.45 3.54
CA GLY A 326 -14.87 20.26 2.11
C GLY A 326 -15.34 18.85 1.72
N MET A 327 -14.80 17.79 2.33
CA MET A 327 -15.24 16.42 2.08
C MET A 327 -16.68 16.19 2.56
N ALA A 328 -17.04 16.71 3.73
CA ALA A 328 -18.41 16.62 4.23
C ALA A 328 -19.41 17.36 3.31
N LEU A 329 -19.03 18.54 2.81
CA LEU A 329 -19.82 19.29 1.83
C LEU A 329 -20.03 18.52 0.52
N LEU A 330 -18.96 17.96 -0.06
CA LEU A 330 -19.02 17.15 -1.27
C LEU A 330 -19.86 15.88 -1.08
N ALA A 331 -19.92 15.37 0.15
CA ALA A 331 -20.74 14.23 0.54
C ALA A 331 -22.21 14.59 0.85
N GLY A 332 -22.59 15.88 0.75
CA GLY A 332 -23.96 16.36 0.87
C GLY A 332 -24.35 16.89 2.26
N LEU A 333 -23.41 17.04 3.20
CA LEU A 333 -23.70 17.66 4.50
C LEU A 333 -23.68 19.20 4.37
N PRO A 334 -24.71 19.93 4.85
CA PRO A 334 -24.63 21.37 5.01
C PRO A 334 -23.44 21.77 5.89
N LEU A 335 -22.77 22.89 5.58
CA LEU A 335 -21.54 23.32 6.26
C LEU A 335 -21.68 23.38 7.79
N GLU A 336 -22.78 23.94 8.30
CA GLU A 336 -23.02 24.04 9.74
C GLU A 336 -23.21 22.67 10.40
N ALA A 337 -23.82 21.71 9.70
CA ALA A 337 -23.94 20.33 10.19
C ALA A 337 -22.58 19.62 10.17
N ALA A 338 -21.78 19.82 9.11
CA ALA A 338 -20.42 19.30 9.03
C ALA A 338 -19.55 19.83 10.18
N ARG A 339 -19.59 21.14 10.44
CA ARG A 339 -18.86 21.77 11.56
C ARG A 339 -19.27 21.20 12.90
N GLY A 340 -20.57 21.09 13.16
CA GLY A 340 -21.07 20.52 14.42
C GLY A 340 -20.64 19.06 14.61
N GLN A 341 -20.65 18.25 13.55
CA GLN A 341 -20.19 16.86 13.64
C GLN A 341 -18.67 16.74 13.81
N ILE A 342 -17.88 17.59 13.15
CA ILE A 342 -16.42 17.61 13.32
C ILE A 342 -16.06 18.06 14.73
N GLU A 343 -16.71 19.10 15.25
CA GLU A 343 -16.48 19.61 16.62
C GLU A 343 -16.74 18.54 17.69
N VAL A 344 -17.84 17.80 17.57
CA VAL A 344 -18.22 16.77 18.56
C VAL A 344 -17.45 15.47 18.34
N GLY A 345 -17.09 15.17 17.10
CA GLY A 345 -16.55 13.87 16.73
C GLY A 345 -15.02 13.78 16.70
N ILE A 346 -14.31 14.88 16.48
CA ILE A 346 -12.84 14.86 16.32
C ILE A 346 -12.21 15.70 17.43
N ASP A 347 -11.45 15.05 18.31
CA ASP A 347 -10.80 15.73 19.42
C ASP A 347 -9.45 16.33 19.01
N LEU A 348 -8.59 15.53 18.37
CA LEU A 348 -7.20 15.88 18.12
C LEU A 348 -6.77 15.72 16.66
N LEU A 349 -5.90 16.62 16.22
CA LEU A 349 -5.17 16.59 14.97
C LEU A 349 -3.68 16.40 15.27
N ALA A 350 -3.07 15.32 14.78
CA ALA A 350 -1.64 15.06 14.88
C ALA A 350 -0.98 15.26 13.51
N VAL A 351 -0.23 16.34 13.32
CA VAL A 351 0.30 16.75 12.01
C VAL A 351 1.75 16.31 11.85
N LEU A 352 2.03 15.53 10.81
CA LEU A 352 3.37 15.16 10.37
C LEU A 352 3.83 15.98 9.17
N SER A 353 5.10 16.35 9.16
CA SER A 353 5.75 17.02 8.03
C SER A 353 7.15 16.47 7.77
N ARG A 354 7.83 17.08 6.80
CA ARG A 354 9.26 16.83 6.54
C ARG A 354 10.08 18.00 7.03
N GLY A 355 11.18 17.70 7.70
CA GLY A 355 12.21 18.65 8.10
C GLY A 355 13.04 19.14 6.91
N PRO A 356 13.92 20.13 7.15
CA PRO A 356 14.76 20.74 6.13
C PRO A 356 15.72 19.74 5.46
N GLU A 357 16.19 18.72 6.18
CA GLU A 357 17.08 17.67 5.65
C GLU A 357 16.32 16.37 5.34
N GLN A 358 15.03 16.48 4.98
CA GLN A 358 14.14 15.35 4.67
C GLN A 358 13.84 14.39 5.83
N GLN A 359 14.17 14.76 7.08
CA GLN A 359 13.63 14.09 8.27
C GLN A 359 12.09 14.05 8.21
N ARG A 360 11.46 13.05 8.80
CA ARG A 360 10.00 12.90 8.78
C ARG A 360 9.53 12.74 10.22
N GLY A 361 8.48 13.45 10.61
CA GLY A 361 8.05 13.43 12.00
C GLY A 361 6.87 14.34 12.30
N LEU A 362 6.37 14.19 13.51
CA LEU A 362 5.29 14.98 14.09
C LEU A 362 5.78 16.40 14.36
N VAL A 363 5.02 17.40 13.89
CA VAL A 363 5.35 18.83 14.03
C VAL A 363 4.34 19.61 14.86
N GLN A 364 3.12 19.09 15.01
CA GLN A 364 2.05 19.76 15.75
C GLN A 364 1.04 18.74 16.27
N ILE A 365 0.53 18.97 17.48
CA ILE A 365 -0.71 18.38 18.00
C ILE A 365 -1.64 19.52 18.35
N ALA A 366 -2.86 19.49 17.83
CA ALA A 366 -3.85 20.51 18.09
C ALA A 366 -5.23 19.92 18.38
N GLU A 367 -5.96 20.55 19.29
CA GLU A 367 -7.33 20.21 19.64
C GLU A 367 -8.30 20.99 18.75
N VAL A 368 -9.38 20.32 18.31
CA VAL A 368 -10.43 20.96 17.53
C VAL A 368 -11.40 21.67 18.49
N GLN A 369 -11.66 22.94 18.24
CA GLN A 369 -12.62 23.73 19.02
C GLN A 369 -13.47 24.62 18.11
N ARG A 370 -14.66 25.01 18.57
CA ARG A 370 -15.43 26.09 17.95
C ARG A 370 -15.20 27.42 18.64
N ARG A 371 -15.45 28.52 17.92
CA ARG A 371 -15.47 29.86 18.53
C ARG A 371 -16.62 29.95 19.55
N ALA A 372 -16.41 30.79 20.58
CA ALA A 372 -17.26 30.89 21.78
C ALA A 372 -18.75 31.21 21.54
N ASP A 373 -19.16 31.54 20.31
CA ASP A 373 -20.54 31.80 19.92
C ASP A 373 -21.29 30.58 19.37
N GLY A 374 -20.63 29.42 19.23
CA GLY A 374 -21.22 28.19 18.70
C GLY A 374 -21.78 28.33 17.27
N ARG A 375 -21.33 29.35 16.52
CA ARG A 375 -21.78 29.64 15.14
C ARG A 375 -20.63 30.06 14.22
N GLY A 376 -19.45 30.32 14.77
CA GLY A 376 -18.25 30.63 14.00
C GLY A 376 -17.58 29.42 13.33
N PRO A 377 -16.54 29.68 12.52
CA PRO A 377 -15.70 28.63 11.95
C PRO A 377 -15.02 27.82 13.06
N LEU A 378 -14.70 26.57 12.74
CA LEU A 378 -13.82 25.75 13.56
C LEU A 378 -12.43 26.41 13.65
N ARG A 379 -11.77 26.22 14.78
CA ARG A 379 -10.38 26.60 15.02
C ARG A 379 -9.65 25.43 15.66
N VAL A 380 -8.33 25.48 15.57
CA VAL A 380 -7.47 24.54 16.31
C VAL A 380 -6.81 25.28 17.47
N VAL A 381 -6.68 24.62 18.62
CA VAL A 381 -5.90 25.09 19.75
C VAL A 381 -4.68 24.21 19.89
N GLU A 382 -3.51 24.82 19.82
CA GLU A 382 -2.25 24.09 19.87
C GLU A 382 -2.01 23.50 21.26
N CYS A 383 -1.88 22.17 21.30
CA CYS A 383 -1.52 21.44 22.51
C CYS A 383 -0.01 21.21 22.58
N TRP A 384 0.62 21.04 21.42
CA TRP A 384 2.07 20.83 21.30
C TRP A 384 2.55 21.26 19.92
N ARG A 385 3.77 21.79 19.85
CA ARG A 385 4.46 22.12 18.61
C ARG A 385 5.94 21.78 18.73
N ARG A 386 6.49 21.23 17.64
CA ARG A 386 7.92 20.99 17.52
C ARG A 386 8.67 22.32 17.44
N GLU A 387 9.62 22.53 18.35
CA GLU A 387 10.48 23.73 18.35
C GLU A 387 11.64 23.63 17.34
N GLY A 388 12.11 22.42 17.02
CA GLY A 388 13.18 22.16 16.06
C GLY A 388 13.34 20.67 15.72
N TRP A 389 14.17 20.38 14.71
CA TRP A 389 14.63 19.02 14.40
C TRP A 389 16.00 18.82 15.03
N ARG A 390 16.24 17.65 15.62
CA ARG A 390 17.55 17.29 16.20
C ARG A 390 18.52 16.75 15.16
#